data_AF-A0A3L7CXT9-F1
#
_entry.id   AF-A0A3L7CXT9-F1
#
_cell.length_a   1.000
_cell.length_b   1.000
_cell.length_c   1.000
_cell.angle_alpha   90.00
_cell.angle_beta   90.00
_cell.angle_gamma   90.00
#
_symmetry.space_group_name_H-M   'P 1'
#
loop_
_entity.id
_entity.type
_entity.pdbx_description
1 polymer ?
#
loop_
_entity_poly.entity_id
_entity_poly.type
_entity_poly.pdbx_seq_one_letter_code
_entity_poly.pdbx_strand_id
1 'polypeptide(L)'
;MYIDKDKLKGLMEERANGGYRKFARMLGLDVAHLYRVLNSNSMAGPKFLGRLKKYCDENGLNFEEYIFLDDPLHAVNGSEEGSETVGSS
;
A
#
# COMPACT_ATOMS: atom_id res chain seq x y z
N MET A 1 -4.68 7.58 -10.30
CA MET A 1 -3.81 7.41 -9.12
C MET A 1 -3.88 5.97 -8.68
N TYR A 2 -2.73 5.35 -8.51
CA TYR A 2 -2.58 3.98 -8.06
C TYR A 2 -2.30 3.96 -6.55
N ILE A 3 -2.54 2.81 -5.92
CA ILE A 3 -2.28 2.59 -4.51
C ILE A 3 -1.16 1.56 -4.38
N ASP A 4 -0.23 1.80 -3.47
CA ASP A 4 0.67 0.76 -3.00
C ASP A 4 -0.09 -0.23 -2.12
N LYS A 5 -0.57 -1.32 -2.75
CA LYS A 5 -1.34 -2.35 -2.06
C LYS A 5 -0.52 -3.06 -0.99
N ASP A 6 0.79 -3.18 -1.17
CA ASP A 6 1.67 -3.87 -0.23
C ASP A 6 1.86 -3.02 1.03
N LYS A 7 2.22 -1.75 0.88
CA LYS A 7 2.28 -0.82 2.01
C LYS A 7 0.93 -0.65 2.70
N LEU A 8 -0.16 -0.62 1.95
CA LEU A 8 -1.49 -0.49 2.54
C LEU A 8 -1.93 -1.76 3.29
N LYS A 9 -1.54 -2.95 2.81
CA LYS A 9 -1.71 -4.21 3.57
C LYS A 9 -0.83 -4.22 4.82
N GLY A 10 0.43 -3.80 4.74
CA GLY A 10 1.31 -3.67 5.91
C GLY A 10 0.73 -2.73 6.97
N LEU A 11 0.19 -1.59 6.55
CA LEU A 11 -0.51 -0.67 7.45
C LEU A 11 -1.77 -1.30 8.08
N MET A 12 -2.52 -2.09 7.30
CA MET A 12 -3.67 -2.86 7.81
C MET A 12 -3.22 -3.92 8.83
N GLU A 13 -2.10 -4.59 8.61
CA GLU A 13 -1.53 -5.52 9.59
C GLU A 13 -1.15 -4.81 10.88
N GLU A 14 -0.37 -3.73 10.80
CA GLU A 14 0.10 -2.95 11.95
C GLU A 14 -1.05 -2.36 12.77
N ARG A 15 -2.02 -1.70 12.12
CA ARG A 15 -3.05 -0.92 12.81
C ARG A 15 -4.29 -1.73 13.11
N ALA A 16 -4.62 -2.67 12.23
CA ALA A 16 -5.88 -3.41 12.26
C ALA A 16 -5.72 -4.92 12.48
N ASN A 17 -4.50 -5.41 12.75
CA ASN A 17 -4.21 -6.84 12.90
C ASN A 17 -4.65 -7.65 11.67
N GLY A 18 -4.51 -7.07 10.47
CA GLY A 18 -4.91 -7.68 9.20
C GLY A 18 -6.43 -7.66 8.95
N GLY A 19 -7.21 -7.02 9.84
CA GLY A 19 -8.66 -7.03 9.78
C GLY A 19 -9.25 -5.98 8.84
N TYR A 20 -9.72 -6.39 7.65
CA TYR A 20 -10.43 -5.53 6.70
C TYR A 20 -11.58 -4.72 7.33
N ARG A 21 -12.40 -5.33 8.18
CA ARG A 21 -13.53 -4.65 8.84
C ARG A 21 -13.04 -3.52 9.75
N LYS A 22 -12.01 -3.79 10.54
CA LYS A 22 -11.45 -2.85 11.51
C LYS A 22 -10.75 -1.70 10.77
N PHE A 23 -9.98 -2.02 9.72
CA PHE A 23 -9.29 -1.03 8.90
C PHE A 23 -10.25 -0.15 8.09
N ALA A 24 -11.29 -0.73 7.48
CA ALA A 24 -12.32 0.02 6.78
C ALA A 24 -13.01 1.03 7.73
N ARG A 25 -13.30 0.61 8.97
CA ARG A 25 -13.86 1.50 10.00
C ARG A 25 -12.92 2.65 10.39
N MET A 26 -11.62 2.40 10.50
CA MET A 26 -10.63 3.46 10.76
C MET A 26 -10.58 4.49 9.63
N LEU A 27 -10.62 4.01 8.38
CA LEU A 27 -10.66 4.87 7.18
C LEU A 27 -12.03 5.54 6.97
N GLY A 28 -13.08 5.10 7.67
CA GLY A 28 -14.46 5.56 7.44
C GLY A 28 -15.01 5.11 6.08
N LEU A 29 -14.64 3.91 5.65
CA LEU A 29 -15.04 3.27 4.40
C LEU A 29 -15.89 2.02 4.65
N ASP A 30 -16.61 1.60 3.61
CA ASP A 30 -17.25 0.29 3.59
C ASP A 30 -16.22 -0.82 3.31
N VAL A 31 -16.42 -1.98 3.94
CA VAL A 31 -15.51 -3.14 3.83
C VAL A 31 -15.42 -3.65 2.41
N ALA A 32 -16.53 -3.68 1.67
CA ALA A 32 -16.53 -4.12 0.27
C ALA A 32 -15.78 -3.13 -0.62
N HIS A 33 -15.85 -1.83 -0.30
CA HIS A 33 -15.08 -0.81 -1.02
C HIS A 33 -13.58 -0.98 -0.79
N LEU A 34 -13.14 -1.16 0.47
CA LEU A 34 -11.74 -1.43 0.79
C LEU A 34 -11.26 -2.73 0.12
N TYR A 35 -12.03 -3.81 0.21
CA TYR A 35 -11.68 -5.09 -0.39
C TYR A 35 -11.50 -4.99 -1.90
N ARG A 36 -12.41 -4.27 -2.59
CA ARG A 36 -12.31 -4.02 -4.03
C ARG A 36 -11.04 -3.25 -4.38
N VAL A 37 -10.69 -2.21 -3.64
CA VAL A 37 -9.46 -1.41 -3.90
C VAL A 37 -8.20 -2.25 -3.71
N LEU A 38 -8.14 -3.07 -2.66
CA LEU A 38 -6.96 -3.90 -2.36
C LEU A 38 -6.81 -5.11 -3.28
N ASN A 39 -7.91 -5.68 -3.79
CA ASN A 39 -7.88 -6.93 -4.57
C ASN A 39 -8.11 -6.72 -6.08
N SER A 40 -8.53 -5.54 -6.52
CA SER A 40 -8.72 -5.24 -7.95
C SER A 40 -7.56 -4.42 -8.51
N ASN A 41 -7.32 -4.50 -9.82
CA ASN A 41 -6.42 -3.59 -10.55
C ASN A 41 -7.09 -2.26 -10.93
N SER A 42 -8.21 -1.93 -10.29
CA SER A 42 -8.89 -0.66 -10.52
C SER A 42 -8.17 0.49 -9.82
N MET A 43 -8.08 1.64 -10.50
CA MET A 43 -7.62 2.88 -9.88
C MET A 43 -8.46 3.23 -8.64
N ALA A 44 -7.81 3.75 -7.61
CA ALA A 44 -8.52 4.25 -6.45
C ALA A 44 -9.26 5.54 -6.79
N GLY A 45 -10.58 5.54 -6.56
CA GLY A 45 -11.39 6.72 -6.76
C GLY A 45 -11.06 7.83 -5.75
N PRO A 46 -11.45 9.09 -6.04
CA PRO A 46 -11.17 10.25 -5.19
C PRO A 46 -11.74 10.09 -3.77
N LYS A 47 -12.83 9.34 -3.62
CA LYS A 47 -13.42 9.02 -2.32
C LYS A 47 -12.49 8.18 -1.44
N PHE A 48 -11.81 7.19 -2.01
CA PHE A 48 -10.86 6.37 -1.27
C PHE A 48 -9.62 7.19 -0.91
N LEU A 49 -9.05 7.90 -1.90
CA LEU A 49 -7.87 8.74 -1.72
C LEU A 49 -8.08 9.82 -0.65
N GLY A 50 -9.23 10.50 -0.66
CA GLY A 50 -9.55 11.51 0.35
C GLY A 50 -9.68 10.95 1.77
N ARG A 51 -10.22 9.72 1.91
CA ARG A 51 -10.31 9.02 3.20
C ARG A 51 -8.94 8.57 3.70
N LEU A 52 -8.12 8.00 2.81
CA LEU A 52 -6.77 7.59 3.14
C LEU A 52 -5.90 8.80 3.51
N LYS A 53 -5.92 9.88 2.72
CA LYS A 53 -5.21 11.12 3.03
C LYS A 53 -5.60 11.68 4.40
N LYS A 54 -6.91 11.74 4.70
CA LYS A 54 -7.38 12.19 6.00
C LYS A 54 -6.87 11.30 7.13
N TYR A 55 -6.92 9.98 6.96
CA TYR A 55 -6.39 9.05 7.95
C TYR A 55 -4.89 9.26 8.17
N CYS A 56 -4.11 9.43 7.10
CA CYS A 56 -2.68 9.69 7.17
C CYS A 56 -2.39 11.00 7.93
N ASP A 57 -3.09 12.08 7.61
CA ASP A 57 -2.98 13.39 8.27
C ASP A 57 -3.23 13.30 9.79
N GLU A 58 -4.32 12.65 10.19
CA GLU A 58 -4.71 12.49 11.60
C GLU A 58 -3.74 11.58 12.39
N ASN A 59 -2.97 10.73 11.71
CA ASN A 59 -2.03 9.79 12.34
C ASN A 59 -0.55 10.15 12.11
N GLY A 60 -0.27 11.31 11.50
CA GLY A 60 1.10 11.74 11.19
C GLY A 60 1.83 10.83 10.18
N LEU A 61 1.10 10.15 9.30
CA LEU A 61 1.65 9.30 8.24
C LEU A 61 1.81 10.10 6.95
N ASN A 62 2.82 9.75 6.16
CA ASN A 62 2.99 10.36 4.84
C ASN A 62 2.06 9.69 3.83
N PHE A 63 1.07 10.43 3.31
CA PHE A 63 0.12 9.91 2.32
C PHE A 63 0.80 9.48 1.02
N GLU A 64 1.84 10.20 0.60
CA GLU A 64 2.55 9.98 -0.67
C GLU A 64 3.24 8.61 -0.71
N GLU A 65 3.54 8.03 0.46
CA GLU A 65 4.10 6.68 0.57
C GLU A 65 3.14 5.58 0.09
N TYR A 66 1.84 5.85 0.04
CA TYR A 66 0.80 4.85 -0.26
C TYR A 66 0.18 5.01 -1.65
N ILE A 67 0.61 5.99 -2.44
CA ILE A 67 0.03 6.33 -3.74
C ILE A 67 1.11 6.46 -4.82
N PHE A 68 0.72 6.17 -6.06
CA PHE A 68 1.57 6.40 -7.23
C PHE A 68 0.83 7.21 -8.31
N LEU A 69 1.59 8.06 -9.00
CA LEU A 69 1.09 8.91 -10.09
C LEU A 69 0.95 8.12 -11.40
N ASP A 70 1.83 7.15 -11.65
CA ASP A 70 1.82 6.26 -12.81
C ASP A 70 1.56 4.80 -12.40
N ASP A 71 1.26 3.93 -13.38
CA ASP A 71 1.16 2.49 -13.12
C ASP A 71 2.49 2.04 -12.53
N PRO A 72 2.52 1.29 -11.41
CA PRO A 72 3.78 0.85 -10.85
C PRO A 72 4.45 -0.06 -11.89
N LEU A 73 5.42 0.50 -12.64
CA LEU A 73 6.37 -0.26 -13.41
C LEU A 73 6.84 -1.36 -12.48
N HIS A 74 6.57 -2.62 -12.87
CA HIS A 74 7.02 -3.79 -12.14
C HIS A 74 8.49 -3.57 -11.79
N ALA A 75 8.78 -3.20 -10.55
CA ALA A 75 10.12 -3.11 -10.06
C ALA A 75 10.62 -4.55 -10.00
N VAL A 76 11.17 -5.03 -11.12
CA VAL A 76 12.13 -6.11 -11.14
C VAL A 76 13.33 -5.56 -10.37
N ASN A 77 13.27 -5.67 -9.04
CA ASN A 77 14.47 -5.52 -8.24
C ASN A 77 15.30 -6.77 -8.55
N GLY A 78 16.04 -6.70 -9.66
CA GLY A 78 17.10 -7.63 -9.98
C GLY A 78 18.00 -7.70 -8.77
N SER A 79 18.12 -8.90 -8.23
CA SER A 79 19.10 -9.28 -7.23
C SER A 79 20.49 -8.83 -7.68
N GLU A 80 21.01 -7.77 -7.09
CA GLU A 80 22.43 -7.48 -7.03
C GLU A 80 22.83 -7.43 -5.55
N GLU A 81 22.70 -8.57 -4.86
CA GLU A 81 23.49 -8.84 -3.67
C GLU A 81 24.79 -9.49 -4.14
N GLY A 82 25.89 -8.78 -3.91
CA GLY A 82 27.21 -9.10 -4.41
C GLY A 82 27.69 -10.49 -4.03
N SER A 83 28.11 -11.25 -5.04
CA SER A 83 28.92 -12.45 -4.83
C SER A 83 30.40 -12.03 -4.71
N GLU A 84 30.79 -11.56 -3.53
CA GLU A 84 32.20 -11.60 -3.11
C GLU A 84 32.52 -13.00 -2.60
N THR A 85 33.05 -13.87 -3.46
CA THR A 85 33.98 -14.93 -3.02
C THR A 85 35.02 -15.20 -4.11
N VAL A 86 36.19 -14.59 -3.90
CA VAL A 86 37.55 -15.08 -4.14
C VAL A 86 37.73 -16.20 -5.16
N GLY A 87 38.41 -15.87 -6.26
CA GLY A 87 39.09 -16.87 -7.06
C GLY A 87 40.20 -17.55 -6.26
N SER A 88 40.40 -18.84 -6.48
CA SER A 88 41.71 -19.48 -6.57
C SER A 88 41.57 -20.95 -7.00
N SER A 89 42.49 -21.30 -7.91
CA SER A 89 42.92 -22.62 -8.38
C SER A 89 42.17 -23.25 -9.55
#